data_AF-A0A945FXW3-F1
#
_entry.id   AF-A0A945FXW3-F1
#
_cell.length_a   1.000
_cell.length_b   1.000
_cell.length_c   1.000
_cell.angle_alpha   90.00
_cell.angle_beta   90.00
_cell.angle_gamma   90.00
#
_symmetry.space_group_name_H-M   'P 1'
#
loop_
_entity.id
_entity.type
_entity.pdbx_description
1 polymer ?
#
loop_
_entity_poly.entity_id
_entity_poly.type
_entity_poly.pdbx_seq_one_letter_code
_entity_poly.pdbx_strand_id
1 'polypeptide(L)'
;MHNSSLQTFGLSLFIVLAFIVIGIGFMFGIDNPIPWIMIAVLAALPYIHKRISARQYLAWDDKLSVGIESIDEDHKKLIGLINTLQTAVMYPSGETYERQALKEVVDYTIYHFKREEELMLEFNYPDYEPHKKTHAVMIGKVGEFMEAYEQNSEGAICDLTKYLKTWLIKHIAGTDQQYTSYLHEKGVK
;
A
#
# COMPACT_ATOMS: atom_id res chain seq x y z
N MET A 1 -5.02 -16.78 10.65
CA MET A 1 -5.94 -16.23 11.69
C MET A 1 -5.30 -15.97 13.07
N HIS A 2 -4.00 -16.24 13.30
CA HIS A 2 -3.45 -16.23 14.69
C HIS A 2 -2.66 -14.96 15.08
N ASN A 3 -2.23 -14.12 14.12
CA ASN A 3 -1.22 -13.10 14.40
C ASN A 3 -1.80 -11.72 14.84
N SER A 4 -2.91 -11.28 14.25
CA SER A 4 -3.56 -10.01 14.64
C SER A 4 -4.16 -10.06 16.06
N SER A 5 -4.63 -11.24 16.48
CA SER A 5 -5.03 -11.51 17.88
C SER A 5 -3.85 -11.38 18.84
N LEU A 6 -2.66 -11.84 18.45
CA LEU A 6 -1.48 -11.81 19.30
C LEU A 6 -0.91 -10.38 19.42
N GLN A 7 -0.97 -9.60 18.36
CA GLN A 7 -0.56 -8.19 18.35
C GLN A 7 -1.51 -7.29 19.16
N THR A 8 -2.82 -7.46 19.01
CA THR A 8 -3.83 -6.73 19.81
C THR A 8 -3.77 -7.14 21.28
N PHE A 9 -3.55 -8.43 21.57
CA PHE A 9 -3.30 -8.91 22.92
C PHE A 9 -2.00 -8.34 23.50
N GLY A 10 -0.91 -8.33 22.75
CA GLY A 10 0.38 -7.78 23.16
C GLY A 10 0.34 -6.28 23.46
N LEU A 11 -0.36 -5.50 22.64
CA LEU A 11 -0.57 -4.07 22.88
C LEU A 11 -1.43 -3.82 24.12
N SER A 12 -2.51 -4.59 24.30
CA SER A 12 -3.37 -4.49 25.48
C SER A 12 -2.61 -4.87 26.76
N LEU A 13 -1.81 -5.92 26.71
CA LEU A 13 -0.95 -6.35 27.81
C LEU A 13 0.10 -5.29 28.15
N PHE A 14 0.73 -4.68 27.14
CA PHE A 14 1.67 -3.58 27.33
C PHE A 14 1.03 -2.38 28.03
N ILE A 15 -0.18 -1.99 27.62
CA ILE A 15 -0.92 -0.87 28.23
C ILE A 15 -1.23 -1.17 29.71
N VAL A 16 -1.70 -2.39 30.02
CA VAL A 16 -1.98 -2.80 31.40
C VAL A 16 -0.70 -2.78 32.26
N LEU A 17 0.41 -3.34 31.74
CA LEU A 17 1.70 -3.32 32.43
C LEU A 17 2.22 -1.88 32.63
N ALA A 18 2.02 -0.99 31.65
CA ALA A 18 2.41 0.41 31.76
C ALA A 18 1.68 1.12 32.91
N PHE A 19 0.37 0.88 33.09
CA PHE A 19 -0.37 1.45 34.22
C PHE A 19 0.10 0.92 35.57
N ILE A 20 0.46 -0.38 35.65
CA ILE A 20 1.03 -0.98 36.87
C ILE A 20 2.37 -0.32 37.21
N VAL A 21 3.25 -0.15 36.22
CA VAL A 21 4.56 0.51 36.40
C VAL A 21 4.41 1.96 36.82
N ILE A 22 3.46 2.70 36.24
CA ILE A 22 3.14 4.07 36.66
C ILE A 22 2.70 4.11 38.13
N GLY A 23 1.78 3.22 38.52
CA GLY A 23 1.29 3.14 39.90
C GLY A 23 2.40 2.81 40.91
N ILE A 24 3.21 1.79 40.63
CA ILE A 24 4.36 1.43 41.47
C ILE A 24 5.37 2.57 41.54
N GLY A 25 5.71 3.20 40.40
CA GLY A 25 6.70 4.27 40.36
C GLY A 25 6.32 5.47 41.24
N PHE A 26 5.04 5.85 41.27
CA PHE A 26 4.55 6.92 42.14
C PHE A 26 4.55 6.54 43.64
N MET A 27 4.53 5.24 44.00
CA MET A 27 4.72 4.80 45.38
C MET A 27 6.14 5.11 45.91
N PHE A 28 7.11 5.28 45.02
CA PHE A 28 8.49 5.69 45.35
C PHE A 28 8.72 7.21 45.27
N GLY A 29 7.65 8.00 45.20
CA GLY A 29 7.69 9.47 45.18
C GLY A 29 7.41 10.07 43.80
N ILE A 30 6.93 11.32 43.80
CA ILE A 30 6.50 12.02 42.57
C ILE A 30 7.67 12.47 41.69
N ASP A 31 8.86 12.61 42.29
CA ASP A 31 10.11 12.95 41.60
C ASP A 31 10.69 11.76 40.83
N ASN A 32 10.09 10.56 40.95
CA ASN A 32 10.48 9.41 40.16
C ASN A 32 10.19 9.69 38.67
N PRO A 33 11.19 9.62 37.78
CA PRO A 33 11.00 9.94 36.36
C PRO A 33 10.25 8.85 35.60
N ILE A 34 10.18 7.61 36.09
CA ILE A 34 9.61 6.46 35.37
C ILE A 34 8.11 6.67 35.06
N PRO A 35 7.23 7.03 36.02
CA PRO A 35 5.83 7.33 35.72
C PRO A 35 5.65 8.42 34.66
N TRP A 36 6.43 9.50 34.72
CA TRP A 36 6.34 10.62 33.77
C TRP A 36 6.77 10.22 32.35
N ILE A 37 7.84 9.42 32.22
CA ILE A 37 8.26 8.86 30.93
C ILE A 37 7.17 7.95 30.36
N MET A 38 6.59 7.07 31.17
CA MET A 38 5.54 6.16 30.72
C MET A 38 4.26 6.90 30.30
N ILE A 39 3.88 7.96 31.02
CA ILE A 39 2.76 8.85 30.64
C ILE A 39 3.04 9.52 29.29
N ALA A 40 4.27 10.03 29.09
CA ALA A 40 4.66 10.65 27.82
C ALA A 40 4.62 9.64 26.65
N VAL A 41 5.07 8.40 26.87
CA VAL A 41 4.99 7.31 25.88
C VAL A 41 3.53 6.99 25.54
N LEU A 42 2.68 6.79 26.55
CA LEU A 42 1.25 6.51 26.35
C LEU A 42 0.53 7.66 25.63
N ALA A 43 0.83 8.91 25.99
CA ALA A 43 0.27 10.09 25.34
C ALA A 43 0.72 10.24 23.87
N ALA A 44 1.91 9.73 23.53
CA ALA A 44 2.42 9.71 22.16
C ALA A 44 1.82 8.57 21.31
N LEU A 45 1.25 7.50 21.91
CA LEU A 45 0.75 6.33 21.17
C LEU A 45 -0.28 6.68 20.09
N PRO A 46 -1.31 7.52 20.31
CA PRO A 46 -2.27 7.86 19.24
C PRO A 46 -1.59 8.55 18.06
N TYR A 47 -0.58 9.38 18.31
CA TYR A 47 0.16 10.09 17.27
C TYR A 47 1.09 9.15 16.49
N ILE A 48 1.78 8.25 17.19
CA ILE A 48 2.64 7.23 16.58
C ILE A 48 1.80 6.28 15.73
N HIS A 49 0.69 5.77 16.27
CA HIS A 49 -0.24 4.90 15.54
C HIS A 49 -0.80 5.59 14.30
N LYS A 50 -1.29 6.84 14.42
CA LYS A 50 -1.78 7.63 13.28
C LYS A 50 -0.71 7.79 12.20
N ARG A 51 0.55 8.06 12.56
CA ARG A 51 1.66 8.16 11.60
C ARG A 51 1.99 6.83 10.92
N ILE A 52 1.97 5.72 11.66
CA ILE A 52 2.24 4.39 11.11
C ILE A 52 1.14 4.01 10.12
N SER A 53 -0.13 4.15 10.51
CA SER A 53 -1.27 3.86 9.64
C SER A 53 -1.29 4.76 8.40
N ALA A 54 -0.98 6.05 8.53
CA ALA A 54 -0.91 6.96 7.38
C ALA A 54 0.15 6.56 6.35
N ARG A 55 1.25 5.92 6.77
CA ARG A 55 2.28 5.41 5.84
C ARG A 55 1.91 4.09 5.18
N GLN A 56 0.87 3.42 5.65
CA GLN A 56 0.45 2.12 5.11
C GLN A 56 -0.42 2.26 3.87
N TYR A 57 -1.18 3.36 3.78
CA TYR A 57 -2.07 3.68 2.67
C TYR A 57 -1.45 4.67 1.69
N LEU A 58 -1.78 4.51 0.42
CA LEU A 58 -1.44 5.45 -0.64
C LEU A 58 -2.49 6.57 -0.69
N ALA A 59 -2.04 7.77 -1.01
CA ALA A 59 -2.90 8.89 -1.35
C ALA A 59 -2.53 9.38 -2.76
N TRP A 60 -3.52 9.85 -3.52
CA TRP A 60 -3.26 10.56 -4.76
C TRP A 60 -2.46 11.83 -4.47
N ASP A 61 -1.43 12.06 -5.28
CA ASP A 61 -0.64 13.29 -5.32
C ASP A 61 -0.71 13.77 -6.77
N ASP A 62 -1.04 15.04 -6.99
CA ASP A 62 -1.18 15.60 -8.35
C ASP A 62 0.12 15.52 -9.16
N LYS A 63 1.27 15.30 -8.50
CA LYS A 63 2.55 14.99 -9.17
C LYS A 63 2.57 13.63 -9.87
N LEU A 64 1.62 12.76 -9.59
CA LEU A 64 1.44 11.48 -10.27
C LEU A 64 0.59 11.61 -11.53
N SER A 65 -0.06 12.76 -11.75
CA SER A 65 -0.83 13.00 -12.96
C SER A 65 0.08 12.90 -14.19
N VAL A 66 -0.38 12.17 -15.20
CA VAL A 66 0.19 12.18 -16.56
C VAL A 66 -0.56 13.15 -17.48
N GLY A 67 -1.49 13.93 -16.92
CA GLY A 67 -2.29 14.91 -17.63
C GLY A 67 -3.20 14.30 -18.70
N ILE A 68 -3.54 13.01 -18.58
CA ILE A 68 -4.52 12.32 -19.41
C ILE A 68 -5.63 11.81 -18.50
N GLU A 69 -6.81 12.43 -18.53
CA GLU A 69 -7.88 12.24 -17.55
C GLU A 69 -8.23 10.76 -17.35
N SER A 70 -8.41 10.00 -18.44
CA SER A 70 -8.74 8.58 -18.36
C SER A 70 -7.65 7.73 -17.70
N ILE A 71 -6.39 8.13 -17.81
CA ILE A 71 -5.26 7.41 -17.22
C ILE A 71 -5.10 7.80 -15.74
N ASP A 72 -5.22 9.08 -15.42
CA ASP A 72 -5.20 9.56 -14.04
C ASP A 72 -6.33 8.91 -13.21
N GLU A 73 -7.53 8.75 -13.77
CA GLU A 73 -8.63 8.05 -13.11
C GLU A 73 -8.34 6.56 -12.89
N ASP A 74 -7.63 5.90 -13.82
CA ASP A 74 -7.17 4.53 -13.60
C ASP A 74 -6.14 4.46 -12.47
N HIS A 75 -5.16 5.37 -12.45
CA HIS A 75 -4.14 5.41 -11.40
C HIS A 75 -4.77 5.67 -10.02
N LYS A 76 -5.72 6.60 -9.92
CA LYS A 76 -6.50 6.85 -8.68
C LYS A 76 -7.27 5.60 -8.25
N LYS A 77 -7.88 4.89 -9.20
CA LYS A 77 -8.59 3.64 -8.90
C LYS A 77 -7.64 2.53 -8.45
N LEU A 78 -6.48 2.37 -9.10
CA LEU A 78 -5.44 1.42 -8.67
C LEU A 78 -4.95 1.71 -7.26
N ILE A 79 -4.71 2.98 -6.92
CA ILE A 79 -4.41 3.40 -5.54
C ILE A 79 -5.51 2.97 -4.58
N GLY A 80 -6.78 3.19 -4.94
CA GLY A 80 -7.94 2.75 -4.16
C GLY A 80 -7.96 1.23 -3.94
N LEU A 81 -7.77 0.44 -4.99
CA LEU A 81 -7.76 -1.03 -4.92
C LEU A 81 -6.59 -1.56 -4.09
N ILE A 82 -5.39 -0.97 -4.22
CA ILE A 82 -4.24 -1.30 -3.38
C ILE A 82 -4.52 -0.97 -1.91
N ASN A 83 -5.23 0.13 -1.62
CA ASN A 83 -5.65 0.48 -0.26
C ASN A 83 -6.69 -0.50 0.29
N THR A 84 -7.60 -1.00 -0.54
CA THR A 84 -8.53 -2.09 -0.17
C THR A 84 -7.77 -3.36 0.18
N LEU A 85 -6.79 -3.75 -0.63
CA LEU A 85 -5.90 -4.89 -0.35
C LEU A 85 -5.10 -4.67 0.94
N GLN A 86 -4.53 -3.47 1.15
CA GLN A 86 -3.84 -3.12 2.39
C GLN A 86 -4.74 -3.28 3.61
N THR A 87 -6.02 -2.93 3.49
CA THR A 87 -7.00 -3.12 4.57
C THR A 87 -7.25 -4.61 4.84
N ALA A 88 -7.38 -5.42 3.79
CA ALA A 88 -7.52 -6.87 3.93
C ALA A 88 -6.32 -7.50 4.66
N VAL A 89 -5.11 -7.01 4.38
CA VAL A 89 -3.87 -7.48 5.03
C VAL A 89 -3.77 -7.07 6.50
N MET A 90 -4.23 -5.87 6.86
CA MET A 90 -4.04 -5.34 8.21
C MET A 90 -5.08 -5.81 9.23
N TYR A 91 -6.30 -6.06 8.76
CA TYR A 91 -7.42 -6.42 9.62
C TYR A 91 -7.79 -7.88 9.38
N PRO A 92 -8.33 -8.58 10.40
CA PRO A 92 -8.88 -9.92 10.20
C PRO A 92 -10.17 -9.86 9.36
N SER A 93 -10.03 -9.67 8.05
CA SER A 93 -11.13 -9.54 7.09
C SER A 93 -11.63 -10.89 6.55
N GLY A 94 -10.88 -11.96 6.79
CA GLY A 94 -11.15 -13.30 6.26
C GLY A 94 -10.56 -13.51 4.87
N GLU A 95 -10.26 -14.78 4.56
CA GLU A 95 -9.60 -15.19 3.32
C GLU A 95 -10.39 -14.83 2.07
N THR A 96 -11.72 -14.95 2.10
CA THR A 96 -12.58 -14.60 0.96
C THR A 96 -12.44 -13.13 0.55
N TYR A 97 -12.44 -12.22 1.53
CA TYR A 97 -12.28 -10.79 1.27
C TYR A 97 -10.87 -10.46 0.74
N GLU A 98 -9.85 -11.09 1.31
CA GLU A 98 -8.46 -10.93 0.87
C GLU A 98 -8.26 -11.40 -0.57
N ARG A 99 -8.76 -12.59 -0.92
CA ARG A 99 -8.72 -13.12 -2.28
C ARG A 99 -9.49 -12.25 -3.27
N GLN A 100 -10.64 -11.72 -2.86
CA GLN A 100 -11.41 -10.80 -3.69
C GLN A 100 -10.64 -9.50 -3.94
N ALA A 101 -10.10 -8.87 -2.89
CA ALA A 101 -9.33 -7.63 -3.03
C ALA A 101 -8.08 -7.83 -3.91
N LEU A 102 -7.40 -8.98 -3.75
CA LEU A 102 -6.28 -9.37 -4.60
C LEU A 102 -6.70 -9.53 -6.06
N LYS A 103 -7.80 -10.24 -6.31
CA LYS A 103 -8.31 -10.45 -7.67
C LYS A 103 -8.66 -9.11 -8.34
N GLU A 104 -9.36 -8.24 -7.63
CA GLU A 104 -9.79 -6.94 -8.16
C GLU A 104 -8.61 -6.05 -8.54
N VAL A 105 -7.55 -5.98 -7.72
CA VAL A 105 -6.37 -5.17 -8.07
C VAL A 105 -5.62 -5.75 -9.27
N VAL A 106 -5.49 -7.07 -9.36
CA VAL A 106 -4.79 -7.72 -10.48
C VAL A 106 -5.55 -7.54 -11.79
N ASP A 107 -6.85 -7.84 -11.78
CA ASP A 107 -7.71 -7.70 -12.96
C ASP A 107 -7.68 -6.25 -13.49
N TYR A 108 -7.80 -5.27 -12.57
CA TYR A 108 -7.81 -3.86 -12.97
C TYR A 108 -6.46 -3.38 -13.47
N THR A 109 -5.36 -3.91 -12.92
CA THR A 109 -4.01 -3.59 -13.39
C THR A 109 -3.78 -4.08 -14.82
N ILE A 110 -4.21 -5.30 -15.14
CA ILE A 110 -4.13 -5.85 -16.51
C ILE A 110 -4.97 -5.01 -17.47
N TYR A 111 -6.17 -4.63 -17.04
CA TYR A 111 -7.06 -3.76 -17.82
C TYR A 111 -6.42 -2.38 -18.10
N HIS A 112 -5.85 -1.75 -17.08
CA HIS A 112 -5.17 -0.46 -17.18
C HIS A 112 -3.96 -0.52 -18.13
N PHE A 113 -3.07 -1.51 -17.97
CA PHE A 113 -1.94 -1.69 -18.88
C PHE A 113 -2.36 -1.88 -20.32
N LYS A 114 -3.42 -2.66 -20.56
CA LYS A 114 -3.97 -2.84 -21.90
C LYS A 114 -4.42 -1.50 -22.50
N ARG A 115 -5.09 -0.65 -21.71
CA ARG A 115 -5.52 0.69 -22.16
C ARG A 115 -4.33 1.58 -22.52
N GLU A 116 -3.30 1.63 -21.67
CA GLU A 116 -2.08 2.39 -21.98
C GLU A 116 -1.36 1.87 -23.22
N GLU A 117 -1.24 0.55 -23.36
CA GLU A 117 -0.64 -0.10 -24.53
C GLU A 117 -1.41 0.20 -25.81
N GLU A 118 -2.74 0.15 -25.78
CA GLU A 118 -3.60 0.53 -26.90
C GLU A 118 -3.40 2.00 -27.28
N LEU A 119 -3.34 2.90 -26.30
CA LEU A 119 -3.10 4.34 -26.51
C LEU A 119 -1.71 4.60 -27.11
N MET A 120 -0.67 3.97 -26.56
CA MET A 120 0.69 4.07 -27.09
C MET A 120 0.79 3.57 -28.53
N LEU A 121 0.11 2.47 -28.87
CA LEU A 121 0.06 1.95 -30.24
C LEU A 121 -0.68 2.90 -31.20
N GLU A 122 -1.84 3.41 -30.79
CA GLU A 122 -2.66 4.32 -31.60
C GLU A 122 -1.87 5.56 -32.03
N PHE A 123 -1.08 6.12 -31.11
CA PHE A 123 -0.29 7.32 -31.35
C PHE A 123 1.16 7.04 -31.79
N ASN A 124 1.50 5.77 -32.06
CA ASN A 124 2.83 5.31 -32.48
C ASN A 124 3.94 5.77 -31.52
N TYR A 125 3.73 5.63 -30.22
CA TYR A 125 4.72 6.01 -29.20
C TYR A 125 6.04 5.24 -29.38
N PRO A 126 7.19 5.92 -29.54
CA PRO A 126 8.45 5.27 -29.89
C PRO A 126 8.92 4.21 -28.88
N ASP A 127 8.65 4.42 -27.59
CA ASP A 127 9.10 3.56 -26.50
C ASP A 127 8.01 2.57 -26.02
N TYR A 128 7.05 2.23 -26.89
CA TYR A 128 5.99 1.26 -26.60
C TYR A 128 6.54 -0.11 -26.16
N GLU A 129 7.47 -0.70 -26.91
CA GLU A 129 8.02 -2.03 -26.60
C GLU A 129 8.72 -2.10 -25.23
N PRO A 130 9.63 -1.17 -24.87
CA PRO A 130 10.23 -1.18 -23.53
C PRO A 130 9.21 -0.89 -22.42
N HIS A 131 8.20 -0.05 -22.65
CA HIS A 131 7.12 0.18 -21.67
C HIS A 131 6.32 -1.10 -21.42
N LYS A 132 5.83 -1.75 -22.48
CA LYS A 132 5.11 -3.02 -22.41
C LYS A 132 5.91 -4.12 -21.73
N LYS A 133 7.22 -4.19 -21.98
CA LYS A 133 8.10 -5.14 -21.29
C LYS A 133 8.11 -4.91 -19.77
N THR A 134 8.05 -3.66 -19.32
CA THR A 134 7.97 -3.30 -17.90
C THR A 134 6.67 -3.81 -17.28
N HIS A 135 5.53 -3.67 -17.99
CA HIS A 135 4.26 -4.27 -17.59
C HIS A 135 4.34 -5.79 -17.46
N ALA A 136 4.85 -6.47 -18.49
CA ALA A 136 4.95 -7.93 -18.52
C ALA A 136 5.81 -8.47 -17.36
N VAL A 137 6.93 -7.80 -17.05
CA VAL A 137 7.78 -8.16 -15.90
C VAL A 137 7.02 -8.03 -14.58
N MET A 138 6.24 -6.96 -14.41
CA MET A 138 5.46 -6.78 -13.19
C MET A 138 4.37 -7.84 -13.04
N ILE A 139 3.63 -8.13 -14.12
CA ILE A 139 2.59 -9.19 -14.12
C ILE A 139 3.21 -10.55 -13.79
N GLY A 140 4.37 -10.89 -14.36
CA GLY A 140 5.10 -12.11 -14.00
C GLY A 140 5.44 -12.15 -12.51
N LYS A 141 5.91 -11.02 -11.95
CA LYS A 141 6.24 -10.93 -10.53
C LYS A 141 5.02 -11.09 -9.63
N VAL A 142 3.87 -10.55 -10.02
CA VAL A 142 2.59 -10.76 -9.31
C VAL A 142 2.20 -12.24 -9.34
N GLY A 143 2.39 -12.93 -10.47
CA GLY A 143 2.17 -14.37 -10.58
C GLY A 143 2.97 -15.17 -9.55
N GLU A 144 4.27 -14.87 -9.40
CA GLU A 144 5.11 -15.52 -8.36
C GLU A 144 4.58 -15.30 -6.94
N PHE A 145 4.08 -14.09 -6.64
CA PHE A 145 3.47 -13.80 -5.34
C PHE A 145 2.15 -14.55 -5.14
N MET A 146 1.34 -14.71 -6.18
CA MET A 146 0.10 -15.49 -6.11
C MET A 146 0.38 -16.98 -5.88
N GLU A 147 1.41 -17.55 -6.50
CA GLU A 147 1.83 -18.93 -6.23
C GLU A 147 2.33 -19.10 -4.79
N ALA A 148 3.12 -18.14 -4.29
CA ALA A 148 3.57 -18.13 -2.90
C ALA A 148 2.40 -17.98 -1.92
N TYR A 149 1.37 -17.22 -2.30
CA TYR A 149 0.17 -17.02 -1.50
C TYR A 149 -0.61 -18.31 -1.25
N GLU A 150 -0.69 -19.21 -2.24
CA GLU A 150 -1.31 -20.52 -2.06
C GLU A 150 -0.55 -21.44 -1.09
N GLN A 151 0.75 -21.18 -0.88
CA GLN A 151 1.61 -21.97 0.02
C GLN A 151 1.69 -21.36 1.43
N ASN A 152 1.80 -20.03 1.52
CA ASN A 152 1.87 -19.27 2.77
C ASN A 152 1.24 -17.89 2.57
N SER A 153 -0.06 -17.81 2.82
CA SER A 153 -0.88 -16.63 2.51
C SER A 153 -0.45 -15.36 3.24
N GLU A 154 -0.20 -15.44 4.56
CA GLU A 154 0.00 -14.25 5.41
C GLU A 154 1.29 -13.47 5.08
N GLY A 155 2.39 -14.17 4.81
CA GLY A 155 3.64 -13.53 4.43
C GLY A 155 3.60 -12.98 2.99
N ALA A 156 3.11 -13.79 2.06
CA ALA A 156 3.08 -13.46 0.64
C ALA A 156 2.19 -12.24 0.34
N ILE A 157 1.01 -12.14 0.96
CA ILE A 157 0.08 -11.02 0.75
C ILE A 157 0.67 -9.69 1.24
N CYS A 158 1.42 -9.71 2.35
CA CYS A 158 2.10 -8.53 2.88
C CYS A 158 3.17 -8.02 1.92
N ASP A 159 4.03 -8.93 1.45
CA ASP A 159 5.13 -8.61 0.54
C ASP A 159 4.61 -8.16 -0.83
N LEU A 160 3.57 -8.81 -1.35
CA LEU A 160 2.89 -8.41 -2.58
C LEU A 160 2.31 -6.99 -2.46
N THR A 161 1.58 -6.71 -1.38
CA THR A 161 0.97 -5.38 -1.18
C THR A 161 2.04 -4.29 -1.11
N LYS A 162 3.16 -4.55 -0.43
CA LYS A 162 4.30 -3.63 -0.38
C LYS A 162 4.96 -3.44 -1.76
N TYR A 163 5.10 -4.52 -2.52
CA TYR A 163 5.62 -4.50 -3.87
C TYR A 163 4.74 -3.65 -4.79
N LEU A 164 3.42 -3.91 -4.84
CA LEU A 164 2.46 -3.17 -5.66
C LEU A 164 2.48 -1.67 -5.36
N LYS A 165 2.46 -1.28 -4.08
CA LYS A 165 2.55 0.13 -3.67
C LYS A 165 3.81 0.80 -4.21
N THR A 166 4.95 0.13 -4.06
CA THR A 166 6.24 0.68 -4.47
C THR A 166 6.35 0.74 -5.99
N TRP A 167 5.91 -0.31 -6.67
CA TRP A 167 5.98 -0.41 -8.12
C TRP A 167 5.09 0.63 -8.78
N LEU A 168 3.81 0.73 -8.37
CA LEU A 168 2.85 1.66 -8.97
C LEU A 168 3.37 3.10 -8.93
N ILE A 169 3.77 3.58 -7.75
CA ILE A 169 4.25 4.97 -7.60
C ILE A 169 5.52 5.23 -8.43
N LYS A 170 6.45 4.27 -8.46
CA LYS A 170 7.68 4.43 -9.26
C LYS A 170 7.42 4.37 -10.75
N HIS A 171 6.49 3.52 -11.18
CA HIS A 171 6.12 3.37 -12.57
C HIS A 171 5.42 4.62 -13.07
N ILE A 172 4.40 5.10 -12.35
CA ILE A 172 3.69 6.32 -12.69
C ILE A 172 4.67 7.50 -12.77
N ALA A 173 5.43 7.76 -11.69
CA ALA A 173 6.32 8.91 -11.62
C ALA A 173 7.57 8.82 -12.52
N GLY A 174 7.80 7.68 -13.17
CA GLY A 174 9.03 7.38 -13.89
C GLY A 174 8.80 6.98 -15.33
N THR A 175 8.07 5.89 -15.57
CA THR A 175 7.79 5.33 -16.89
C THR A 175 6.60 6.04 -17.54
N ASP A 176 5.48 6.20 -16.85
CA ASP A 176 4.26 6.75 -17.43
C ASP A 176 4.40 8.26 -17.75
N GLN A 177 5.17 8.97 -16.94
CA GLN A 177 5.55 10.36 -17.25
C GLN A 177 6.25 10.51 -18.63
N GLN A 178 6.89 9.46 -19.15
CA GLN A 178 7.67 9.56 -20.40
C GLN A 178 6.78 9.72 -21.63
N TYR A 179 5.61 9.07 -21.66
CA TYR A 179 4.69 9.22 -22.79
C TYR A 179 3.91 10.54 -22.76
N THR A 180 3.89 11.24 -21.63
CA THR A 180 2.99 12.38 -21.36
C THR A 180 3.15 13.48 -22.40
N SER A 181 4.37 14.04 -22.54
CA SER A 181 4.63 15.13 -23.50
C SER A 181 4.33 14.71 -24.93
N TYR A 182 4.68 13.47 -25.30
CA TYR A 182 4.45 12.94 -26.64
C TYR A 182 2.96 12.86 -26.98
N LEU A 183 2.15 12.31 -26.06
CA LEU A 183 0.71 12.15 -26.26
C LEU A 183 -0.02 13.50 -26.22
N HIS A 184 0.42 14.45 -25.38
CA HIS A 184 -0.10 15.82 -25.36
C HIS A 184 0.15 16.56 -26.67
N GLU A 185 1.33 16.42 -27.27
CA GLU A 185 1.64 16.97 -28.60
C GLU A 185 0.73 16.40 -29.70
N LYS A 186 0.21 15.19 -29.50
CA LYS A 186 -0.79 14.55 -30.37
C LYS A 186 -2.24 14.90 -30.02
N GLY A 187 -2.45 15.73 -29.00
CA GLY A 187 -3.77 16.24 -28.59
C GLY A 187 -4.52 15.35 -27.62
N VAL A 188 -3.89 14.30 -27.06
CA VAL A 188 -4.47 13.46 -26.01
C VAL A 188 -4.50 14.21 -24.69
N LYS A 189 -5.61 14.12 -23.95
CA LYS A 189 -5.85 14.80 -22.67
C LYS A 189 -6.75 13.96 -21.79
#